data_AF-A0A3N4US60-F1
#
_entry.id   AF-A0A3N4US60-F1
#
_cell.length_a   1.000
_cell.length_b   1.000
_cell.length_c   1.000
_cell.angle_alpha   90.00
_cell.angle_beta   90.00
_cell.angle_gamma   90.00
#
_symmetry.space_group_name_H-M   'P 1'
#
loop_
_entity.id
_entity.type
_entity.pdbx_description
1 polymer ?
#
loop_
_entity_poly.entity_id
_entity_poly.type
_entity_poly.pdbx_seq_one_letter_code
_entity_poly.pdbx_strand_id
1 'polypeptide(L)'
;MRFEVVGPFFVRTPRIIKVDHIRELKASIEGDETVSGLLSAPGCYVFGVKSTGAKRVVPWYVGKAEKQSVFKEATNAAHLQLFNEILDKYEKGHPALIFLPQVTETGRPAKVAKGEGKKPAVDFLEDWLIAAALKSNPNLYNIKKTKMLNELWVRGLFNPTAGDSSTASRALKASLKL
;
A
#
# COMPACT_ATOMS: atom_id res chain seq x y z
N MET A 1 14.05 9.42 -8.78
CA MET A 1 13.09 9.64 -7.67
C MET A 1 13.20 8.46 -6.73
N ARG A 2 13.36 8.69 -5.43
CA ARG A 2 13.69 7.65 -4.45
C ARG A 2 12.57 7.55 -3.41
N PHE A 3 12.32 6.33 -2.96
CA PHE A 3 11.39 6.02 -1.87
C PHE A 3 12.12 5.13 -0.88
N GLU A 4 11.86 5.35 0.40
CA GLU A 4 12.28 4.42 1.47
C GLU A 4 11.11 3.49 1.82
N VAL A 5 11.38 2.41 2.54
CA VAL A 5 10.34 1.52 3.09
C VAL A 5 10.51 1.49 4.59
N VAL A 6 9.46 1.83 5.33
CA VAL A 6 9.48 1.88 6.80
C VAL A 6 8.31 1.12 7.38
N GLY A 7 8.57 0.40 8.48
CA GLY A 7 7.65 -0.54 9.13
C GLY A 7 8.05 -2.00 8.92
N PRO A 8 7.13 -2.96 9.12
CA PRO A 8 5.72 -2.77 9.45
C PRO A 8 5.52 -2.20 10.85
N PHE A 9 4.64 -1.21 10.96
CA PHE A 9 4.20 -0.66 12.22
C PHE A 9 2.89 -1.31 12.65
N PHE A 10 2.96 -2.15 13.69
CA PHE A 10 1.77 -2.79 14.23
C PHE A 10 0.99 -1.84 15.13
N VAL A 11 -0.31 -1.70 14.84
CA VAL A 11 -1.22 -0.95 15.71
C VAL A 11 -1.65 -1.88 16.83
N ARG A 12 -1.29 -1.55 18.07
CA ARG A 12 -1.60 -2.36 19.25
C ARG A 12 -3.07 -2.22 19.61
N THR A 13 -3.90 -3.12 19.08
CA THR A 13 -5.33 -3.17 19.40
C THR A 13 -5.84 -4.61 19.40
N PRO A 14 -6.79 -4.96 20.29
CA PRO A 14 -7.39 -6.29 20.30
C PRO A 14 -8.45 -6.50 19.21
N ARG A 15 -9.13 -5.44 18.73
CA ARG A 15 -10.25 -5.57 17.75
C ARG A 15 -10.52 -4.33 16.88
N ILE A 16 -10.33 -3.13 17.41
CA ILE A 16 -10.71 -1.89 16.70
C ILE A 16 -9.61 -0.83 16.81
N ILE A 17 -9.27 -0.21 15.69
CA ILE A 17 -8.34 0.91 15.63
C ILE A 17 -9.08 2.18 16.06
N LYS A 18 -8.63 2.79 17.15
CA LYS A 18 -9.12 4.05 17.70
C LYS A 18 -8.05 5.13 17.56
N VAL A 19 -8.44 6.38 17.71
CA VAL A 19 -7.53 7.53 17.67
C VAL A 19 -6.39 7.40 18.68
N ASP A 20 -6.64 6.86 19.87
CA ASP A 20 -5.59 6.69 20.90
C ASP A 20 -4.52 5.67 20.47
N HIS A 21 -4.89 4.57 19.83
CA HIS A 21 -3.92 3.61 19.27
C HIS A 21 -3.03 4.27 18.20
N ILE A 22 -3.58 5.22 17.44
CA ILE A 22 -2.81 6.00 16.46
C ILE A 22 -1.90 7.02 17.14
N ARG A 23 -2.33 7.63 18.24
CA ARG A 23 -1.47 8.52 19.04
C ARG A 23 -0.29 7.77 19.63
N GLU A 24 -0.52 6.58 20.19
CA GLU A 24 0.53 5.70 20.69
C GLU A 24 1.50 5.28 19.58
N LEU A 25 0.96 4.90 18.40
CA LEU A 25 1.78 4.58 17.25
C LEU A 25 2.62 5.80 16.80
N LYS A 26 2.02 6.98 16.78
CA LYS A 26 2.71 8.21 16.40
C LYS A 26 3.86 8.49 17.38
N ALA A 27 3.61 8.38 18.68
CA ALA A 27 4.62 8.59 19.70
C ALA A 27 5.79 7.59 19.59
N SER A 28 5.50 6.32 19.25
CA SER A 28 6.57 5.34 19.05
C SER A 28 7.42 5.61 17.81
N ILE A 29 6.82 6.13 16.74
CA ILE A 29 7.56 6.54 15.54
C ILE A 29 8.36 7.83 15.77
N GLU A 30 7.80 8.80 16.51
CA GLU A 30 8.50 10.06 16.81
C GLU A 30 9.74 9.83 17.70
N GLY A 31 9.75 8.77 18.51
CA GLY A 31 10.93 8.34 19.26
C GLY A 31 12.02 7.66 18.42
N ASP A 32 11.74 7.33 17.15
CA ASP A 32 12.72 6.73 16.22
C ASP A 32 13.27 7.82 15.29
N GLU A 33 14.48 8.30 15.58
CA GLU A 33 15.15 9.36 14.81
C GLU A 33 15.40 8.98 13.33
N THR A 34 15.44 7.68 13.01
CA THR A 34 15.68 7.21 11.64
C THR A 34 14.43 7.29 10.77
N VAL A 35 13.24 7.31 11.39
CA VAL A 35 11.94 7.24 10.71
C VAL A 35 11.11 8.51 10.88
N SER A 36 11.22 9.20 12.02
CA SER A 36 10.29 10.26 12.42
C SER A 36 10.13 11.35 11.37
N GLY A 37 11.24 11.78 10.76
CA GLY A 37 11.25 12.79 9.70
C GLY A 37 10.65 12.28 8.38
N LEU A 38 10.86 11.01 8.04
CA LEU A 38 10.46 10.43 6.74
C LEU A 38 8.95 10.41 6.56
N LEU A 39 8.20 10.17 7.62
CA LEU A 39 6.73 10.10 7.55
C LEU A 39 6.05 11.45 7.34
N SER A 40 6.79 12.56 7.40
CA SER A 40 6.32 13.89 6.98
C SER A 40 6.22 14.05 5.46
N ALA A 41 6.91 13.19 4.70
CA ALA A 41 6.91 13.22 3.25
C ALA A 41 5.59 12.72 2.65
N PRO A 42 5.26 13.13 1.40
CA PRO A 42 4.28 12.42 0.58
C PRO A 42 4.81 11.03 0.23
N GLY A 43 3.93 10.12 -0.21
CA GLY A 43 4.31 8.77 -0.57
C GLY A 43 3.13 7.82 -0.65
N CYS A 44 3.43 6.53 -0.61
CA CYS A 44 2.40 5.48 -0.57
C CYS A 44 2.38 4.79 0.79
N TYR A 45 1.28 4.13 1.11
CA TYR A 45 1.16 3.30 2.30
C TYR A 45 0.34 2.06 2.00
N VAL A 46 0.63 1.01 2.76
CA VAL A 46 -0.08 -0.27 2.71
C VAL A 46 -0.62 -0.56 4.10
N PHE A 47 -1.93 -0.72 4.19
CA PHE A 47 -2.56 -1.32 5.35
C PHE A 47 -2.71 -2.82 5.12
N GLY A 48 -2.34 -3.60 6.12
CA GLY A 48 -2.48 -5.04 6.09
C GLY A 48 -2.80 -5.61 7.45
N VAL A 49 -3.16 -6.89 7.47
CA VAL A 49 -3.49 -7.62 8.69
C VAL A 49 -2.63 -8.87 8.73
N LYS A 50 -1.97 -9.09 9.86
CA LYS A 50 -1.28 -10.35 10.16
C LYS A 50 -2.19 -11.19 11.06
N SER A 51 -2.65 -12.33 10.57
CA SER A 51 -3.36 -13.28 11.42
C SER A 51 -2.45 -13.82 12.52
N THR A 52 -3.03 -14.14 13.67
CA THR A 52 -2.30 -14.83 14.75
C THR A 52 -1.63 -16.11 14.21
N GLY A 53 -0.35 -16.31 14.51
CA GLY A 53 0.43 -17.46 14.03
C GLY A 53 0.91 -17.39 12.57
N ALA A 54 0.46 -16.39 11.79
CA ALA A 54 0.94 -16.21 10.43
C ALA A 54 2.35 -15.61 10.38
N LYS A 55 3.14 -15.98 9.36
CA LYS A 55 4.50 -15.46 9.16
C LYS A 55 4.52 -14.08 8.49
N ARG A 56 3.49 -13.72 7.72
CA ARG A 56 3.47 -12.50 6.90
C ARG A 56 2.26 -11.62 7.18
N VAL A 57 2.39 -10.33 6.90
CA VAL A 57 1.27 -9.38 6.83
C VAL A 57 0.59 -9.57 5.46
N VAL A 58 -0.74 -9.70 5.45
CA VAL A 58 -1.52 -9.74 4.20
C VAL A 58 -1.99 -8.32 3.89
N PRO A 59 -1.64 -7.74 2.72
CA PRO A 59 -2.07 -6.40 2.36
C PRO A 59 -3.57 -6.40 2.04
N TRP A 60 -4.28 -5.38 2.52
CA TRP A 60 -5.72 -5.20 2.29
C TRP A 60 -6.08 -3.87 1.68
N TYR A 61 -5.24 -2.86 1.83
CA TYR A 61 -5.47 -1.56 1.24
C TYR A 61 -4.14 -0.91 0.87
N VAL A 62 -4.11 -0.25 -0.28
CA VAL A 62 -2.99 0.58 -0.71
C VAL A 62 -3.53 1.98 -0.93
N GLY A 63 -2.84 2.98 -0.39
CA GLY A 63 -3.18 4.37 -0.61
C GLY A 63 -1.95 5.21 -0.89
N LYS A 64 -2.20 6.45 -1.26
CA LYS A 64 -1.16 7.45 -1.49
C LYS A 64 -1.51 8.78 -0.86
N ALA A 65 -0.48 9.57 -0.60
CA ALA A 65 -0.57 10.95 -0.15
C ALA A 65 0.36 11.81 -1.01
N GLU A 66 -0.18 12.79 -1.72
CA GLU A 66 0.63 13.70 -2.53
C GLU A 66 0.71 15.11 -1.93
N LYS A 67 -0.41 15.57 -1.36
CA LYS A 67 -0.63 16.94 -0.88
C LYS A 67 -0.52 17.08 0.64
N GLN A 68 -0.32 15.97 1.34
CA GLN A 68 -0.05 15.93 2.76
C GLN A 68 0.92 14.80 3.08
N SER A 69 1.32 14.69 4.34
CA SER A 69 2.21 13.62 4.76
C SER A 69 1.54 12.24 4.65
N VAL A 70 2.34 11.24 4.32
CA VAL A 70 1.86 9.86 4.14
C VAL A 70 1.22 9.30 5.41
N PHE A 71 1.76 9.66 6.58
CA PHE A 71 1.18 9.27 7.86
C PHE A 71 -0.18 9.93 8.09
N LYS A 72 -0.29 11.25 7.88
CA LYS A 72 -1.55 11.98 8.10
C LYS A 72 -2.67 11.47 7.21
N GLU A 73 -2.36 11.14 5.95
CA GLU A 73 -3.32 10.54 5.03
C GLU A 73 -3.79 9.17 5.52
N ALA A 74 -2.86 8.27 5.81
CA ALA A 74 -3.17 6.90 6.21
C ALA A 74 -3.96 6.82 7.52
N THR A 75 -3.78 7.79 8.41
CA THR A 75 -4.42 7.81 9.74
C THR A 75 -5.57 8.80 9.84
N ASN A 76 -6.13 9.26 8.72
CA ASN A 76 -7.33 10.10 8.74
C ASN A 76 -8.57 9.29 9.13
N ALA A 77 -9.65 9.96 9.57
CA ALA A 77 -10.85 9.29 10.09
C ALA A 77 -11.49 8.31 9.08
N ALA A 78 -11.51 8.67 7.79
CA ALA A 78 -12.10 7.83 6.74
C ALA A 78 -11.28 6.54 6.53
N HIS A 79 -9.94 6.63 6.50
CA HIS A 79 -9.08 5.46 6.38
C HIS A 79 -9.12 4.58 7.64
N LEU A 80 -9.18 5.17 8.83
CA LEU A 80 -9.35 4.39 10.06
C LEU A 80 -10.66 3.61 10.09
N GLN A 81 -11.76 4.22 9.61
CA GLN A 81 -13.04 3.52 9.46
C GLN A 81 -12.91 2.34 8.49
N LEU A 82 -12.32 2.57 7.30
CA LEU A 82 -12.07 1.52 6.31
C LEU A 82 -11.21 0.38 6.87
N PHE A 83 -10.16 0.70 7.63
CA PHE A 83 -9.29 -0.29 8.25
C PHE A 83 -10.03 -1.14 9.29
N ASN A 84 -10.96 -0.54 10.04
CA ASN A 84 -11.81 -1.27 10.97
C ASN A 84 -12.76 -2.24 10.24
N GLU A 85 -13.39 -1.82 9.13
CA GLU A 85 -14.22 -2.71 8.31
C GLU A 85 -13.45 -3.93 7.77
N ILE A 86 -12.15 -3.75 7.46
CA ILE A 86 -11.27 -4.86 7.08
C ILE A 86 -10.98 -5.75 8.30
N LEU A 87 -10.65 -5.13 9.44
CA LEU A 87 -10.26 -5.83 10.65
C LEU A 87 -11.42 -6.64 11.25
N ASP A 88 -12.67 -6.20 11.09
CA ASP A 88 -13.88 -6.89 11.52
C ASP A 88 -14.04 -8.28 10.86
N LYS A 89 -13.36 -8.53 9.74
CA LYS A 89 -13.31 -9.84 9.07
C LYS A 89 -12.40 -10.85 9.77
N TYR A 90 -11.64 -10.41 10.78
CA TYR A 90 -10.66 -11.20 11.50
C TYR A 90 -11.12 -11.45 12.94
N GLU A 91 -11.13 -12.71 13.35
CA GLU A 91 -11.35 -13.07 14.76
C GLU A 91 -10.16 -12.60 15.64
N LYS A 92 -8.93 -12.76 15.13
CA LYS A 92 -7.66 -12.37 15.78
C LYS A 92 -6.64 -11.86 14.76
N GLY A 93 -6.80 -10.61 14.35
CA GLY A 93 -5.92 -9.92 13.40
C GLY A 93 -5.04 -8.87 14.08
N HIS A 94 -3.78 -8.78 13.65
CA HIS A 94 -2.85 -7.71 14.05
C HIS A 94 -2.72 -6.71 12.90
N PRO A 95 -3.40 -5.55 12.97
CA PRO A 95 -3.30 -4.53 11.93
C PRO A 95 -1.90 -3.92 11.87
N ALA A 96 -1.42 -3.67 10.65
CA ALA A 96 -0.12 -3.07 10.41
C ALA A 96 -0.17 -2.04 9.28
N LEU A 97 0.63 -0.98 9.43
CA LEU A 97 0.89 0.01 8.40
C LEU A 97 2.34 -0.09 7.93
N ILE A 98 2.55 -0.13 6.63
CA ILE A 98 3.86 -0.02 5.99
C ILE A 98 3.84 1.26 5.15
N PHE A 99 4.83 2.12 5.31
CA PHE A 99 4.91 3.38 4.58
C PHE A 99 6.06 3.37 3.59
N LEU A 100 5.83 4.05 2.46
CA LEU A 100 6.79 4.27 1.40
C LEU A 100 6.93 5.77 1.14
N PRO A 101 7.54 6.53 2.07
CA PRO A 101 7.73 7.96 1.91
C PRO A 101 8.70 8.25 0.76
N GLN A 102 8.39 9.29 -0.01
CA GLN A 102 9.28 9.80 -1.03
C GLN A 102 10.41 10.60 -0.37
N VAL A 103 11.64 10.35 -0.81
CA VAL A 103 12.84 11.03 -0.32
C VAL A 103 13.63 11.69 -1.46
N THR A 104 14.42 12.68 -1.09
CA THR A 104 15.44 13.27 -1.96
C THR A 104 16.57 12.26 -2.20
N GLU A 105 17.46 12.56 -3.14
CA GLU A 105 18.66 11.73 -3.38
C GLU A 105 19.54 11.61 -2.13
N THR A 106 19.55 12.66 -1.31
CA THR A 106 20.25 12.73 -0.02
C THR A 106 19.50 12.06 1.14
N GLY A 107 18.40 11.34 0.87
CA GLY A 107 17.63 10.61 1.88
C GLY A 107 16.74 11.47 2.78
N ARG A 108 16.57 12.77 2.47
CA ARG A 108 15.70 13.67 3.24
C ARG A 108 14.24 13.54 2.80
N PRO A 109 13.25 13.82 3.66
CA PRO A 109 11.84 13.80 3.29
C PRO A 109 11.56 14.73 2.11
N ALA A 110 10.86 14.23 1.09
CA ALA A 110 10.43 15.07 -0.03
C ALA A 110 9.32 16.05 0.40
N LYS A 111 9.22 17.19 -0.28
CA LYS A 111 8.14 18.16 -0.03
C LYS A 111 6.82 17.66 -0.62
N VAL A 112 5.71 17.93 0.05
CA VAL A 112 4.35 17.68 -0.48
C VAL A 112 4.06 18.53 -1.72
N ALA A 113 3.10 18.10 -2.53
CA ALA A 113 2.67 18.85 -3.71
C ALA A 113 1.89 20.08 -3.28
N LYS A 114 2.06 21.21 -4.00
CA LYS A 114 1.38 22.47 -3.72
C LYS A 114 0.25 22.68 -4.73
N GLY A 115 -0.87 23.22 -4.27
CA GLY A 115 -2.02 23.58 -5.12
C GLY A 115 -2.53 22.39 -5.95
N GLU A 116 -2.50 22.55 -7.27
CA GLU A 116 -2.91 21.53 -8.26
C GLU A 116 -1.76 20.58 -8.66
N GLY A 117 -0.57 20.75 -8.09
CA GLY A 117 0.58 19.89 -8.36
C GLY A 117 0.28 18.41 -8.07
N LYS A 118 0.80 17.54 -8.94
CA LYS A 118 0.74 16.09 -8.83
C LYS A 118 2.14 15.51 -8.63
N LYS A 119 2.22 14.26 -8.16
CA LYS A 119 3.46 13.48 -8.06
C LYS A 119 3.32 12.19 -8.87
N PRO A 120 3.66 12.21 -10.17
CA PRO A 120 3.56 11.04 -11.05
C PRO A 120 4.28 9.79 -10.52
N ALA A 121 5.38 9.98 -9.76
CA ALA A 121 6.10 8.91 -9.08
C ALA A 121 5.26 8.16 -8.04
N VAL A 122 4.51 8.92 -7.25
CA VAL A 122 3.65 8.43 -6.19
C VAL A 122 2.44 7.74 -6.81
N ASP A 123 1.86 8.34 -7.86
CA ASP A 123 0.80 7.73 -8.66
C ASP A 123 1.22 6.36 -9.22
N PHE A 124 2.35 6.32 -9.93
CA PHE A 124 2.87 5.07 -10.50
C PHE A 124 3.17 4.03 -9.42
N LEU A 125 3.79 4.43 -8.31
CA LEU A 125 4.10 3.53 -7.21
C LEU A 125 2.83 2.97 -6.56
N GLU A 126 1.78 3.78 -6.40
CA GLU A 126 0.47 3.33 -5.90
C GLU A 126 -0.10 2.23 -6.82
N ASP A 127 -0.14 2.47 -8.13
CA ASP A 127 -0.68 1.50 -9.09
C ASP A 127 0.11 0.19 -9.09
N TRP A 128 1.45 0.28 -9.02
CA TRP A 128 2.31 -0.89 -8.93
C TRP A 128 2.09 -1.65 -7.61
N LEU A 129 1.98 -0.96 -6.47
CA LEU A 129 1.71 -1.57 -5.17
C LEU A 129 0.34 -2.24 -5.14
N ILE A 130 -0.69 -1.65 -5.77
CA ILE A 130 -2.01 -2.26 -5.93
C ILE A 130 -1.89 -3.57 -6.71
N ALA A 131 -1.21 -3.57 -7.86
CA ALA A 131 -1.00 -4.76 -8.67
C ALA A 131 -0.24 -5.86 -7.91
N ALA A 132 0.81 -5.48 -7.15
CA ALA A 132 1.57 -6.41 -6.32
C ALA A 132 0.72 -6.96 -5.15
N ALA A 133 -0.06 -6.10 -4.50
CA ALA A 133 -0.93 -6.48 -3.39
C ALA A 133 -2.05 -7.43 -3.83
N LEU A 134 -2.63 -7.24 -5.03
CA LEU A 134 -3.62 -8.15 -5.60
C LEU A 134 -3.08 -9.56 -5.82
N LYS A 135 -1.83 -9.70 -6.28
CA LYS A 135 -1.18 -11.02 -6.40
C LYS A 135 -1.06 -11.73 -5.04
N SER A 136 -0.90 -10.97 -3.95
CA SER A 136 -0.82 -11.52 -2.59
C SER A 136 -2.19 -11.71 -1.92
N ASN A 137 -3.17 -10.86 -2.25
CA ASN A 137 -4.53 -10.87 -1.71
C ASN A 137 -5.53 -10.48 -2.81
N PRO A 138 -6.21 -11.46 -3.44
CA PRO A 138 -7.23 -11.21 -4.45
C PRO A 138 -8.42 -10.37 -3.97
N ASN A 139 -8.62 -10.25 -2.65
CA ASN A 139 -9.73 -9.52 -2.03
C ASN A 139 -9.33 -8.11 -1.57
N LEU A 140 -8.33 -7.49 -2.21
CA LEU A 140 -7.86 -6.14 -1.87
C LEU A 140 -9.03 -5.13 -1.86
N TYR A 141 -9.11 -4.26 -0.86
CA TYR A 141 -10.29 -3.41 -0.65
C TYR A 141 -10.46 -2.34 -1.74
N ASN A 142 -9.36 -1.80 -2.27
CA ASN A 142 -9.37 -0.73 -3.29
C ASN A 142 -9.44 -1.24 -4.76
N ILE A 143 -10.00 -2.44 -4.99
CA ILE A 143 -10.21 -3.06 -6.32
C ILE A 143 -10.94 -2.15 -7.34
N LYS A 144 -11.63 -1.08 -6.92
CA LYS A 144 -12.29 -0.16 -7.86
C LYS A 144 -11.34 0.47 -8.89
N LYS A 145 -10.04 0.64 -8.56
CA LYS A 145 -9.01 1.11 -9.52
C LYS A 145 -8.52 0.00 -10.47
N THR A 146 -8.90 -1.26 -10.26
CA THR A 146 -8.39 -2.41 -11.02
C THR A 146 -9.43 -3.00 -11.96
N LYS A 147 -10.54 -2.28 -12.22
CA LYS A 147 -11.48 -2.64 -13.29
C LYS A 147 -10.72 -2.91 -14.59
N MET A 148 -9.75 -2.06 -14.93
CA MET A 148 -8.90 -2.28 -16.09
C MET A 148 -8.04 -3.55 -15.99
N LEU A 149 -7.40 -3.88 -14.86
CA LEU A 149 -6.57 -5.09 -14.77
C LEU A 149 -7.39 -6.40 -14.75
N ASN A 150 -8.59 -6.37 -14.18
CA ASN A 150 -9.48 -7.53 -14.09
C ASN A 150 -10.33 -7.72 -15.37
N GLU A 151 -10.65 -6.64 -16.10
CA GLU A 151 -11.41 -6.71 -17.36
C GLU A 151 -10.50 -6.74 -18.59
N LEU A 152 -9.25 -6.28 -18.50
CA LEU A 152 -8.30 -6.35 -19.58
C LEU A 152 -7.92 -7.81 -19.79
N TRP A 153 -8.60 -8.43 -20.74
CA TRP A 153 -8.27 -9.73 -21.25
C TRP A 153 -7.30 -9.55 -22.42
N VAL A 154 -6.08 -10.07 -22.27
CA VAL A 154 -5.10 -10.13 -23.37
C VAL A 154 -4.77 -11.59 -23.56
N ARG A 155 -5.12 -12.11 -24.74
CA ARG A 155 -4.96 -13.51 -25.10
C ARG A 155 -3.57 -14.03 -24.73
N GLY A 156 -3.53 -14.99 -23.81
CA GLY A 156 -2.31 -15.63 -23.36
C GLY A 156 -1.40 -14.78 -22.48
N LEU A 157 -1.81 -13.58 -22.05
CA LEU A 157 -1.10 -12.69 -21.12
C LEU A 157 -1.93 -12.34 -19.88
N PHE A 158 -3.04 -11.60 -20.04
CA PHE A 158 -3.88 -11.13 -18.94
C PHE A 158 -5.23 -11.85 -18.94
N ASN A 159 -5.62 -12.38 -17.77
CA ASN A 159 -6.82 -13.17 -17.55
C ASN A 159 -7.05 -14.32 -18.57
N PRO A 160 -6.02 -15.08 -19.01
CA PRO A 160 -6.20 -16.11 -20.02
C PRO A 160 -6.97 -17.32 -19.47
N THR A 161 -7.80 -17.91 -20.30
CA THR A 161 -8.46 -19.20 -20.09
C THR A 161 -7.62 -20.35 -20.68
N ALA A 162 -7.97 -21.59 -20.33
CA ALA A 162 -7.28 -22.76 -20.84
C ALA A 162 -7.37 -22.83 -22.38
N GLY A 163 -6.22 -22.82 -23.06
CA GLY A 163 -6.12 -22.81 -24.52
C GLY A 163 -5.75 -21.45 -25.14
N ASP A 164 -5.69 -20.37 -24.36
CA ASP A 164 -5.42 -19.03 -24.89
C ASP A 164 -3.95 -18.74 -25.24
N SER A 165 -3.04 -19.69 -25.05
CA SER A 165 -1.64 -19.52 -25.42
C SER A 165 -1.45 -19.55 -26.95
N SER A 166 -0.92 -18.46 -27.52
CA SER A 166 -0.55 -18.37 -28.92
C SER A 166 0.97 -18.32 -29.08
N THR A 167 1.47 -18.55 -30.29
CA THR A 167 2.91 -18.41 -30.59
C THR A 167 3.40 -16.99 -30.30
N ALA A 168 2.60 -15.99 -30.64
CA ALA A 168 2.91 -14.58 -30.35
C ALA A 168 2.92 -14.28 -28.85
N SER A 169 1.96 -14.81 -28.07
CA SER A 169 1.94 -14.57 -26.61
C SER A 169 3.11 -15.24 -25.90
N ARG A 170 3.51 -16.44 -26.35
CA ARG A 170 4.71 -17.14 -25.86
C ARG A 170 6.00 -16.38 -26.19
N ALA A 171 6.13 -15.90 -27.43
CA ALA A 171 7.28 -15.10 -27.84
C ALA A 171 7.38 -13.80 -27.02
N LEU A 172 6.26 -13.11 -26.82
CA LEU A 172 6.21 -11.89 -26.02
C LEU A 172 6.60 -12.14 -24.56
N LYS A 173 6.08 -13.21 -23.93
CA LYS A 173 6.48 -13.60 -22.57
C LYS A 173 7.97 -13.88 -22.46
N ALA A 174 8.54 -14.61 -23.42
CA ALA A 174 9.98 -14.89 -23.44
C ALA A 174 10.83 -13.61 -23.55
N SER A 175 10.43 -12.68 -24.44
CA SER A 175 11.13 -11.40 -24.62
C SER A 175 11.07 -10.50 -23.39
N LEU A 176 9.94 -10.52 -22.66
CA LEU A 176 9.71 -9.69 -21.47
C LEU A 176 10.07 -10.39 -20.15
N LYS A 177 10.50 -11.66 -20.19
CA LYS A 177 10.76 -12.53 -19.02
C LYS A 177 9.57 -12.57 -18.05
N LEU A 178 8.36 -12.70 -18.61
CA LEU A 178 7.08 -12.78 -17.88
C LEU A 178 6.71 -14.21 -17.50
#